data_AF-A0A6I0EA49-F1
#
_entry.id   AF-A0A6I0EA49-F1
#
_cell.length_a   1.000
_cell.length_b   1.000
_cell.length_c   1.000
_cell.angle_alpha   90.00
_cell.angle_beta   90.00
_cell.angle_gamma   90.00
#
_symmetry.space_group_name_H-M   'P 1'
#
loop_
_entity.id
_entity.type
_entity.pdbx_description
1 polymer ?
#
loop_
_entity_poly.entity_id
_entity_poly.type
_entity_poly.pdbx_seq_one_letter_code
_entity_poly.pdbx_strand_id
1 'polypeptide(L)'
;MSNAIEHFSRTRVDDTTLQVMADTRQGLARLIEEEQQVIRHYARLGNWPHKRVNMFVLENLMPLVSQIKRATSLSSVVADDVDRRPMVNVYDAADLSECAVFVNRGVLEQDGTWRDEVALRALLAHEHGHPLAENETVHAARELVMEVTEDSGMPKVAVDILRLLADQVCLHAPQEVFANEIAIRAGFGNALFHLNSDAFETARLGVRKRPSLVQSLDKQVADGKLGADQAAALLLVGDLQAHLGFALETAAFLRAGQPRHAKDLEGALNDGVWGHLDPAVKRLYEKLRDHYRRLKVNLTPAETKAWASQAVAFLGDVLREKNLPVRFNVVRTRAGPKRSRRPKSEPATGCDSVLDPKGGSP
;
A
#
# COMPACT_ATOMS: atom_id res chain seq x y z
N MET A 1 -14.92 -21.92 -10.89
CA MET A 1 -15.80 -22.37 -9.79
C MET A 1 -16.33 -21.12 -9.12
N SER A 2 -17.63 -21.07 -8.82
CA SER A 2 -18.26 -19.93 -8.15
C SER A 2 -17.84 -19.95 -6.67
N ASN A 3 -16.98 -19.04 -6.22
CA ASN A 3 -16.75 -18.84 -4.78
C ASN A 3 -18.02 -18.21 -4.20
N ALA A 4 -18.91 -19.05 -3.69
CA ALA A 4 -20.09 -18.60 -2.97
C ALA A 4 -19.64 -17.91 -1.68
N ILE A 5 -20.33 -16.84 -1.29
CA ILE A 5 -20.13 -16.23 0.04
C ILE A 5 -20.57 -17.27 1.08
N GLU A 6 -19.63 -17.75 1.89
CA GLU A 6 -19.88 -18.75 2.94
C GLU A 6 -20.24 -18.13 4.29
N HIS A 7 -19.86 -16.86 4.47
CA HIS A 7 -20.10 -16.10 5.69
C HIS A 7 -20.50 -14.66 5.38
N PHE A 8 -21.55 -14.21 6.05
CA PHE A 8 -21.94 -12.82 6.12
C PHE A 8 -22.22 -12.45 7.58
N SER A 9 -21.67 -11.33 8.04
CA SER A 9 -22.02 -10.79 9.35
C SER A 9 -22.08 -9.28 9.32
N ARG A 10 -22.92 -8.72 10.19
CA ARG A 10 -23.08 -7.28 10.38
C ARG A 10 -23.11 -6.99 11.87
N THR A 11 -22.16 -6.18 12.33
CA THR A 11 -22.01 -5.85 13.75
C THR A 11 -21.86 -4.34 13.92
N ARG A 12 -22.42 -3.79 14.99
CA ARG A 12 -22.21 -2.40 15.39
C ARG A 12 -21.01 -2.34 16.34
N VAL A 13 -20.06 -1.47 16.03
CA VAL A 13 -18.87 -1.18 16.84
C VAL A 13 -18.86 0.32 17.07
N ASP A 14 -19.19 0.76 18.29
CA ASP A 14 -19.45 2.16 18.60
C ASP A 14 -20.42 2.79 17.57
N ASP A 15 -19.97 3.83 16.85
CA ASP A 15 -20.73 4.52 15.82
C ASP A 15 -20.54 4.00 14.39
N THR A 16 -19.94 2.82 14.24
CA THR A 16 -19.57 2.23 12.95
C THR A 16 -20.24 0.89 12.72
N THR A 17 -20.77 0.69 11.52
CA THR A 17 -21.26 -0.62 11.08
C THR A 17 -20.12 -1.38 10.42
N LEU A 18 -19.71 -2.50 11.00
CA LEU A 18 -18.80 -3.45 10.37
C LEU A 18 -19.61 -4.52 9.63
N GLN A 19 -19.43 -4.62 8.32
CA GLN A 19 -19.98 -5.69 7.48
C GLN A 19 -18.84 -6.59 7.02
N VAL A 20 -19.00 -7.90 7.12
CA VAL A 20 -17.98 -8.88 6.74
C VAL A 20 -18.59 -9.88 5.78
N MET A 21 -17.97 -10.01 4.62
CA MET A 21 -18.31 -10.99 3.57
C MET A 21 -17.08 -11.85 3.34
N ALA A 22 -17.24 -13.17 3.41
CA ALA A 22 -16.11 -14.07 3.22
C ALA A 22 -16.46 -15.32 2.42
N ASP A 23 -15.48 -15.85 1.70
CA ASP A 23 -15.55 -17.13 0.98
C ASP A 23 -15.10 -18.34 1.84
N THR A 24 -14.90 -18.12 3.14
CA THR A 24 -14.60 -19.16 4.14
C THR A 24 -15.18 -18.78 5.50
N ARG A 25 -15.25 -19.73 6.44
CA ARG A 25 -15.49 -19.46 7.88
C ARG A 25 -14.24 -19.60 8.75
N GLN A 26 -13.19 -20.25 8.23
CA GLN A 26 -12.03 -20.62 9.04
C GLN A 26 -11.21 -19.37 9.43
N GLY A 27 -10.88 -19.23 10.71
CA GLY A 27 -10.02 -18.14 11.21
C GLY A 27 -10.67 -16.74 11.22
N LEU A 28 -11.90 -16.58 10.71
CA LEU A 28 -12.55 -15.27 10.62
C LEU A 28 -12.78 -14.58 11.96
N ALA A 29 -13.12 -15.34 13.00
CA ALA A 29 -13.49 -14.76 14.29
C ALA A 29 -12.39 -13.83 14.84
N ARG A 30 -11.13 -14.26 14.72
CA ARG A 30 -9.95 -13.48 15.11
C ARG A 30 -9.80 -12.21 14.28
N LEU A 31 -9.86 -12.30 12.95
CA LEU A 31 -9.77 -11.13 12.08
C LEU A 31 -10.86 -10.10 12.43
N ILE A 32 -12.10 -10.57 12.63
CA ILE A 32 -13.23 -9.72 13.02
C ILE A 32 -12.97 -9.07 14.38
N GLU A 33 -12.46 -9.82 15.36
CA GLU A 33 -12.14 -9.28 16.68
C GLU A 33 -11.08 -8.19 16.60
N GLU A 34 -9.99 -8.42 15.87
CA GLU A 34 -8.92 -7.44 15.66
C GLU A 34 -9.43 -6.18 14.94
N GLU A 35 -10.26 -6.34 13.91
CA GLU A 35 -10.89 -5.21 13.21
C GLU A 35 -11.78 -4.39 14.15
N GLN A 36 -12.58 -5.05 14.99
CA GLN A 36 -13.37 -4.34 16.00
C GLN A 36 -12.49 -3.60 17.00
N GLN A 37 -11.35 -4.16 17.40
CA GLN A 37 -10.42 -3.47 18.29
C GLN A 37 -9.82 -2.22 17.63
N VAL A 38 -9.41 -2.31 16.37
CA VAL A 38 -8.88 -1.17 15.59
C VAL A 38 -9.93 -0.07 15.46
N ILE A 39 -11.16 -0.41 15.07
CA ILE A 39 -12.27 0.54 14.98
C ILE A 39 -12.50 1.25 16.33
N ARG A 40 -12.67 0.49 17.43
CA ARG A 40 -12.90 1.07 18.77
C ARG A 40 -11.78 2.00 19.20
N HIS A 41 -10.54 1.66 18.83
CA HIS A 41 -9.37 2.41 19.22
C HIS A 41 -9.29 3.74 18.48
N TYR A 42 -9.41 3.73 17.14
CA TYR A 42 -9.48 4.98 16.37
C TYR A 42 -10.72 5.82 16.71
N ALA A 43 -11.88 5.19 16.92
CA ALA A 43 -13.10 5.90 17.31
C ALA A 43 -12.91 6.69 18.62
N ARG A 44 -12.21 6.13 19.60
CA ARG A 44 -11.88 6.81 20.87
C ARG A 44 -10.97 8.03 20.71
N LEU A 45 -10.20 8.13 19.62
CA LEU A 45 -9.37 9.30 19.31
C LEU A 45 -10.19 10.46 18.71
N GLY A 46 -11.46 10.23 18.35
CA GLY A 46 -12.41 11.26 17.94
C GLY A 46 -12.29 11.70 16.47
N ASN A 47 -11.35 11.16 15.71
CA ASN A 47 -11.12 11.50 14.30
C ASN A 47 -11.59 10.40 13.32
N TRP A 48 -12.32 9.40 13.80
CA TRP A 48 -12.81 8.29 12.98
C TRP A 48 -13.97 8.72 12.07
N PRO A 49 -13.80 8.74 10.73
CA PRO A 49 -14.82 9.25 9.81
C PRO A 49 -15.83 8.17 9.42
N HIS A 50 -15.47 6.89 9.54
CA HIS A 50 -16.21 5.79 8.93
C HIS A 50 -17.51 5.47 9.68
N LYS A 51 -18.64 5.62 8.99
CA LYS A 51 -19.95 5.11 9.41
C LYS A 51 -20.14 3.65 9.03
N ARG A 52 -19.47 3.20 7.96
CA ARG A 52 -19.46 1.80 7.52
C ARG A 52 -18.06 1.34 7.13
N VAL A 53 -17.68 0.16 7.61
CA VAL A 53 -16.52 -0.60 7.13
C VAL A 53 -17.03 -1.88 6.51
N ASN A 54 -16.67 -2.14 5.24
CA ASN A 54 -16.98 -3.37 4.54
C ASN A 54 -15.72 -4.21 4.40
N MET A 55 -15.67 -5.39 4.99
CA MET A 55 -14.52 -6.29 4.93
C MET A 55 -14.85 -7.47 4.01
N PHE A 56 -14.07 -7.63 2.95
CA PHE A 56 -14.17 -8.73 1.98
C PHE A 56 -12.99 -9.68 2.18
N VAL A 57 -13.22 -10.85 2.78
CA VAL A 57 -12.18 -11.84 3.06
C VAL A 57 -12.22 -12.94 2.00
N LEU A 58 -11.22 -12.94 1.13
CA LEU A 58 -11.19 -13.78 -0.06
C LEU A 58 -9.93 -14.65 -0.06
N GLU A 59 -9.98 -15.83 -0.68
CA GLU A 59 -8.80 -16.66 -0.94
C GLU A 59 -7.71 -15.88 -1.68
N ASN A 60 -8.09 -15.05 -2.67
CA ASN A 60 -7.22 -14.16 -3.43
C ASN A 60 -7.99 -12.93 -3.92
N LEU A 61 -7.27 -11.92 -4.41
CA LEU A 61 -7.86 -10.65 -4.84
C LEU A 61 -8.20 -10.59 -6.33
N MET A 62 -8.13 -11.71 -7.06
CA MET A 62 -8.51 -11.77 -8.47
C MET A 62 -9.90 -11.19 -8.81
N PRO A 63 -10.94 -11.32 -7.96
CA PRO A 63 -12.21 -10.64 -8.20
C PRO A 63 -12.09 -9.12 -8.21
N LEU A 64 -11.32 -8.53 -7.28
CA LEU A 64 -11.04 -7.10 -7.23
C LEU A 64 -10.20 -6.67 -8.43
N VAL A 65 -9.13 -7.39 -8.74
CA VAL A 65 -8.26 -7.18 -9.92
C VAL A 65 -9.09 -7.13 -11.20
N SER A 66 -10.03 -8.06 -11.35
CA SER A 66 -10.93 -8.12 -12.51
C SER A 66 -11.87 -6.92 -12.59
N GLN A 67 -12.35 -6.41 -11.46
CA GLN A 67 -13.18 -5.20 -11.41
C GLN A 67 -12.36 -3.95 -11.77
N ILE A 68 -11.14 -3.82 -11.24
CA ILE A 68 -10.23 -2.72 -11.55
C ILE A 68 -9.88 -2.71 -13.05
N LYS A 69 -9.51 -3.87 -13.62
CA LYS A 69 -9.21 -4.01 -15.07
C LYS A 69 -10.39 -3.64 -15.96
N ARG A 70 -11.65 -3.80 -15.50
CA ARG A 70 -12.85 -3.37 -16.24
C ARG A 70 -13.15 -1.88 -16.06
N ALA A 71 -12.92 -1.33 -14.87
CA ALA A 71 -13.25 0.05 -14.53
C ALA A 71 -12.19 1.06 -15.01
N THR A 72 -10.97 0.61 -15.24
CA THR A 72 -9.82 1.47 -15.55
C THR A 72 -9.03 0.95 -16.74
N SER A 73 -8.32 1.84 -17.42
CA SER A 73 -7.29 1.48 -18.40
C SER A 73 -5.93 1.24 -17.73
N LEU A 74 -5.91 0.77 -16.47
CA LEU A 74 -4.65 0.52 -15.75
C LEU A 74 -3.86 -0.57 -16.46
N SER A 75 -2.53 -0.44 -16.44
CA SER A 75 -1.64 -1.46 -17.01
C SER A 75 -1.81 -2.78 -16.25
N SER A 76 -1.60 -3.91 -16.93
CA SER A 76 -1.68 -5.24 -16.32
C SER A 76 -0.80 -5.36 -15.06
N VAL A 77 0.34 -4.67 -15.06
CA VAL A 77 1.35 -4.69 -14.01
C VAL A 77 0.83 -4.12 -12.68
N VAL A 78 0.07 -3.03 -12.69
CA VAL A 78 -0.53 -2.44 -11.46
C VAL A 78 -1.58 -3.38 -10.87
N ALA A 79 -2.33 -4.03 -11.74
CA ALA A 79 -3.37 -4.95 -11.33
C ALA A 79 -2.79 -6.29 -10.81
N ASP A 80 -1.61 -6.69 -11.26
CA ASP A 80 -0.90 -7.87 -10.77
C ASP A 80 -0.20 -7.59 -9.41
N ASP A 81 0.11 -6.33 -9.08
CA ASP A 81 0.58 -5.92 -7.73
C ASP A 81 -0.52 -6.10 -6.68
N VAL A 82 -1.76 -5.70 -7.01
CA VAL A 82 -2.93 -5.83 -6.12
C VAL A 82 -3.14 -7.27 -5.66
N ASP A 83 -2.98 -8.27 -6.53
CA ASP A 83 -3.17 -9.68 -6.19
C ASP A 83 -2.15 -10.22 -5.19
N ARG A 84 -1.01 -9.53 -5.02
CA ARG A 84 0.06 -9.92 -4.09
C ARG A 84 -0.01 -9.19 -2.75
N ARG A 85 -0.92 -8.22 -2.61
CA ARG A 85 -1.07 -7.48 -1.37
C ARG A 85 -1.85 -8.31 -0.34
N PRO A 86 -1.44 -8.29 0.94
CA PRO A 86 -2.16 -8.98 2.01
C PRO A 86 -3.53 -8.33 2.29
N MET A 87 -3.59 -6.99 2.19
CA MET A 87 -4.82 -6.22 2.31
C MET A 87 -4.81 -5.03 1.34
N VAL A 88 -6.00 -4.57 0.95
CA VAL A 88 -6.20 -3.38 0.13
C VAL A 88 -7.42 -2.63 0.62
N ASN A 89 -7.25 -1.39 1.05
CA ASN A 89 -8.36 -0.48 1.33
C ASN A 89 -8.81 0.31 0.10
N VAL A 90 -10.11 0.32 -0.16
CA VAL A 90 -10.78 1.11 -1.21
C VAL A 90 -11.78 2.05 -0.55
N TYR A 91 -11.66 3.34 -0.81
CA TYR A 91 -12.52 4.38 -0.25
C TYR A 91 -12.67 5.55 -1.23
N ASP A 92 -13.70 6.38 -1.01
CA ASP A 92 -13.87 7.64 -1.74
C ASP A 92 -13.13 8.76 -1.00
N ALA A 93 -12.08 9.32 -1.62
CA ALA A 93 -11.33 10.42 -1.03
C ALA A 93 -12.18 11.69 -0.80
N ALA A 94 -13.34 11.82 -1.46
CA ALA A 94 -14.28 12.92 -1.24
C ALA A 94 -15.30 12.62 -0.12
N ASP A 95 -15.49 11.35 0.26
CA ASP A 95 -16.41 10.91 1.31
C ASP A 95 -15.83 9.70 2.06
N LEU A 96 -15.18 10.00 3.18
CA LEU A 96 -14.56 8.99 4.03
C LEU A 96 -15.57 8.27 4.96
N SER A 97 -16.89 8.47 4.78
CA SER A 97 -17.89 7.81 5.64
C SER A 97 -17.98 6.30 5.41
N GLU A 98 -17.52 5.79 4.27
CA GLU A 98 -17.45 4.36 3.99
C GLU A 98 -16.06 3.95 3.51
N CYS A 99 -15.58 2.79 3.95
CA CYS A 99 -14.39 2.15 3.38
C CYS A 99 -14.64 0.65 3.13
N ALA A 100 -13.85 0.07 2.23
CA ALA A 100 -13.88 -1.34 1.88
C ALA A 100 -12.48 -1.95 1.98
N VAL A 101 -12.28 -2.84 2.95
CA VAL A 101 -11.02 -3.56 3.17
C VAL A 101 -11.12 -4.93 2.49
N PHE A 102 -10.32 -5.15 1.47
CA PHE A 102 -10.18 -6.45 0.80
C PHE A 102 -9.01 -7.20 1.40
N VAL A 103 -9.26 -8.38 1.93
CA VAL A 103 -8.30 -9.21 2.64
C VAL A 103 -7.95 -10.41 1.77
N ASN A 104 -6.65 -10.57 1.49
CA ASN A 104 -6.10 -11.67 0.72
C ASN A 104 -5.64 -12.79 1.66
N ARG A 105 -6.54 -13.73 1.94
CA ARG A 105 -6.27 -14.79 2.90
C ARG A 105 -5.12 -15.69 2.45
N GLY A 106 -5.00 -16.01 1.16
CA GLY A 106 -3.92 -16.84 0.64
C GLY A 106 -2.54 -16.23 0.90
N VAL A 107 -2.39 -14.92 0.68
CA VAL A 107 -1.13 -14.21 0.98
C VAL A 107 -0.86 -14.16 2.48
N LEU A 108 -1.87 -13.80 3.29
CA LEU A 108 -1.74 -13.76 4.75
C LEU A 108 -1.43 -15.14 5.37
N GLU A 109 -1.92 -16.23 4.78
CA GLU A 109 -1.59 -17.59 5.22
C GLU A 109 -0.16 -17.95 4.82
N GLN A 110 0.27 -17.55 3.62
CA GLN A 110 1.61 -17.81 3.10
C GLN A 110 2.70 -17.08 3.89
N ASP A 111 2.46 -15.83 4.28
CA ASP A 111 3.41 -15.01 5.06
C ASP A 111 3.31 -15.26 6.58
N GLY A 112 2.29 -16.01 7.02
CA GLY A 112 2.07 -16.36 8.43
C GLY A 112 1.23 -15.35 9.22
N THR A 113 0.97 -14.17 8.65
CA THR A 113 0.22 -13.09 9.31
C THR A 113 -1.19 -13.49 9.68
N TRP A 114 -1.84 -14.39 8.92
CA TRP A 114 -3.19 -14.87 9.22
C TRP A 114 -3.34 -15.46 10.64
N ARG A 115 -2.23 -15.94 11.22
CA ARG A 115 -2.18 -16.55 12.54
C ARG A 115 -1.61 -15.65 13.64
N ASP A 116 -1.18 -14.44 13.27
CA ASP A 116 -0.55 -13.49 14.16
C ASP A 116 -1.48 -12.29 14.40
N GLU A 117 -2.07 -12.24 15.60
CA GLU A 117 -3.02 -11.19 16.00
C GLU A 117 -2.37 -9.79 16.01
N VAL A 118 -1.10 -9.72 16.39
CA VAL A 118 -0.38 -8.44 16.47
C VAL A 118 -0.11 -7.90 15.08
N ALA A 119 0.31 -8.77 14.16
CA ALA A 119 0.53 -8.42 12.77
C ALA A 119 -0.79 -8.09 12.03
N LEU A 120 -1.87 -8.83 12.27
CA LEU A 120 -3.21 -8.50 11.75
C LEU A 120 -3.68 -7.13 12.22
N ARG A 121 -3.57 -6.85 13.53
CA ARG A 121 -3.91 -5.54 14.10
C ARG A 121 -3.11 -4.41 13.44
N ALA A 122 -1.82 -4.64 13.22
CA ALA A 122 -0.95 -3.68 12.56
C ALA A 122 -1.40 -3.38 11.12
N LEU A 123 -1.66 -4.43 10.33
CA LEU A 123 -2.14 -4.29 8.95
C LEU A 123 -3.49 -3.56 8.90
N LEU A 124 -4.46 -3.96 9.72
CA LEU A 124 -5.76 -3.29 9.76
C LEU A 124 -5.63 -1.82 10.19
N ALA A 125 -4.78 -1.53 11.17
CA ALA A 125 -4.52 -0.16 11.60
C ALA A 125 -3.86 0.69 10.50
N HIS A 126 -2.93 0.11 9.73
CA HIS A 126 -2.31 0.73 8.56
C HIS A 126 -3.32 0.99 7.45
N GLU A 127 -4.15 0.00 7.10
CA GLU A 127 -5.16 0.13 6.05
C GLU A 127 -6.19 1.22 6.37
N HIS A 128 -6.62 1.33 7.62
CA HIS A 128 -7.47 2.46 8.07
C HIS A 128 -6.70 3.77 8.19
N GLY A 129 -5.37 3.72 8.32
CA GLY A 129 -4.50 4.88 8.21
C GLY A 129 -4.58 5.54 6.83
N HIS A 130 -4.81 4.79 5.75
CA HIS A 130 -4.91 5.32 4.39
C HIS A 130 -5.98 6.42 4.21
N PRO A 131 -7.27 6.20 4.51
CA PRO A 131 -8.28 7.26 4.42
C PRO A 131 -8.02 8.40 5.40
N LEU A 132 -7.51 8.09 6.60
CA LEU A 132 -7.17 9.11 7.61
C LEU A 132 -5.98 9.99 7.17
N ALA A 133 -5.14 9.48 6.30
CA ALA A 133 -3.97 10.18 5.75
C ALA A 133 -4.30 11.14 4.62
N GLU A 134 -5.54 11.20 4.13
CA GLU A 134 -5.93 12.13 3.06
C GLU A 134 -5.70 13.59 3.50
N ASN A 135 -4.73 14.22 2.87
CA ASN A 135 -4.31 15.61 3.08
C ASN A 135 -3.88 16.23 1.75
N GLU A 136 -3.57 17.53 1.75
CA GLU A 136 -3.22 18.27 0.52
C GLU A 136 -2.07 17.63 -0.27
N THR A 137 -1.08 17.07 0.43
CA THR A 137 0.08 16.42 -0.21
C THR A 137 -0.30 15.09 -0.85
N VAL A 138 -1.12 14.28 -0.18
CA VAL A 138 -1.62 13.01 -0.75
C VAL A 138 -2.51 13.27 -1.96
N HIS A 139 -3.42 14.25 -1.87
CA HIS A 139 -4.25 14.65 -3.00
C HIS A 139 -3.40 15.15 -4.18
N ALA A 140 -2.42 16.01 -3.93
CA ALA A 140 -1.50 16.48 -4.96
C ALA A 140 -0.68 15.35 -5.59
N ALA A 141 -0.26 14.35 -4.80
CA ALA A 141 0.51 13.20 -5.30
C ALA A 141 -0.34 12.30 -6.22
N ARG A 142 -1.63 12.12 -5.92
CA ARG A 142 -2.58 11.37 -6.77
C ARG A 142 -2.80 12.00 -8.16
N GLU A 143 -2.51 13.29 -8.33
CA GLU A 143 -2.56 13.97 -9.62
C GLU A 143 -1.29 13.77 -10.46
N LEU A 144 -0.30 13.05 -9.94
CA LEU A 144 0.97 12.78 -10.62
C LEU A 144 1.00 11.34 -11.16
N VAL A 145 1.77 11.14 -12.22
CA VAL A 145 2.10 9.82 -12.77
C VAL A 145 3.57 9.74 -13.13
N MET A 146 4.10 8.51 -13.03
CA MET A 146 5.47 8.20 -13.42
C MET A 146 5.53 7.82 -14.90
N GLU A 147 6.23 8.62 -15.70
CA GLU A 147 6.65 8.23 -17.04
C GLU A 147 8.08 7.69 -16.99
N VAL A 148 8.29 6.53 -17.60
CA VAL A 148 9.61 5.89 -17.68
C VAL A 148 9.95 5.68 -19.14
N THR A 149 11.03 6.34 -19.58
CA THR A 149 11.61 6.16 -20.91
C THR A 149 12.90 5.38 -20.78
N GLU A 150 12.98 4.27 -21.51
CA GLU A 150 14.17 3.45 -21.59
C GLU A 150 15.05 3.92 -22.73
N ASP A 151 16.27 4.35 -22.40
CA ASP A 151 17.36 4.53 -23.37
C ASP A 151 18.42 3.40 -23.24
N SER A 152 18.21 2.45 -22.31
CA SER A 152 19.14 1.37 -21.98
C SER A 152 18.80 0.06 -22.71
N GLY A 153 19.79 -0.84 -22.90
CA GLY A 153 19.55 -2.21 -23.38
C GLY A 153 19.04 -3.16 -22.29
N MET A 154 18.27 -2.66 -21.32
CA MET A 154 17.86 -3.45 -20.15
C MET A 154 16.77 -4.46 -20.52
N PRO A 155 16.66 -5.58 -19.78
CA PRO A 155 15.53 -6.47 -19.94
C PRO A 155 14.23 -5.75 -19.62
N LYS A 156 13.20 -5.91 -20.46
CA LYS A 156 11.88 -5.30 -20.27
C LYS A 156 11.31 -5.50 -18.85
N VAL A 157 11.49 -6.70 -18.30
CA VAL A 157 11.05 -7.03 -16.93
C VAL A 157 11.70 -6.12 -15.87
N ALA A 158 12.97 -5.75 -16.04
CA ALA A 158 13.68 -4.85 -15.13
C ALA A 158 13.10 -3.44 -15.20
N VAL A 159 12.76 -2.96 -16.41
CA VAL A 159 12.12 -1.65 -16.62
C VAL A 159 10.72 -1.61 -16.02
N ASP A 160 9.93 -2.67 -16.20
CA ASP A 160 8.59 -2.77 -15.62
C ASP A 160 8.66 -2.76 -14.07
N ILE A 161 9.62 -3.49 -13.48
CA ILE A 161 9.87 -3.45 -12.02
C ILE A 161 10.31 -2.06 -11.57
N LEU A 162 11.25 -1.42 -12.28
CA LEU A 162 11.71 -0.07 -11.95
C LEU A 162 10.58 0.97 -12.02
N ARG A 163 9.67 0.83 -12.98
CA ARG A 163 8.49 1.70 -13.08
C ARG A 163 7.60 1.55 -11.84
N LEU A 164 7.26 0.31 -11.46
CA LEU A 164 6.46 0.06 -10.26
C LEU A 164 7.15 0.56 -9.00
N LEU A 165 8.44 0.28 -8.87
CA LEU A 165 9.23 0.71 -7.72
C LEU A 165 9.26 2.23 -7.61
N ALA A 166 9.53 2.94 -8.71
CA ALA A 166 9.55 4.39 -8.74
C ALA A 166 8.18 4.98 -8.39
N ASP A 167 7.09 4.40 -8.89
CA ASP A 167 5.74 4.81 -8.57
C ASP A 167 5.44 4.64 -7.06
N GLN A 168 5.76 3.47 -6.51
CA GLN A 168 5.58 3.15 -5.10
C GLN A 168 6.38 4.08 -4.18
N VAL A 169 7.69 4.21 -4.43
CA VAL A 169 8.61 4.92 -3.53
C VAL A 169 8.65 6.43 -3.78
N CYS A 170 8.08 6.94 -4.87
CA CYS A 170 8.10 8.39 -5.16
C CYS A 170 6.71 9.03 -5.23
N LEU A 171 5.66 8.34 -5.68
CA LEU A 171 4.33 8.92 -5.84
C LEU A 171 3.34 8.43 -4.79
N HIS A 172 3.38 7.15 -4.45
CA HIS A 172 2.54 6.57 -3.39
C HIS A 172 3.12 6.79 -1.99
N ALA A 173 4.43 7.01 -1.88
CA ALA A 173 5.15 7.20 -0.63
C ALA A 173 4.48 8.19 0.36
N PRO A 174 3.93 9.34 -0.04
CA PRO A 174 3.22 10.22 0.89
C PRO A 174 2.08 9.55 1.65
N GLN A 175 1.23 8.81 0.95
CA GLN A 175 0.07 8.13 1.56
C GLN A 175 0.53 7.06 2.55
N GLU A 176 1.48 6.21 2.14
CA GLU A 176 2.03 5.13 2.95
C GLU A 176 2.71 5.65 4.24
N VAL A 177 3.56 6.68 4.10
CA VAL A 177 4.27 7.28 5.24
C VAL A 177 3.30 7.91 6.24
N PHE A 178 2.27 8.61 5.75
CA PHE A 178 1.28 9.23 6.63
C PHE A 178 0.33 8.22 7.26
N ALA A 179 -0.08 7.18 6.54
CA ALA A 179 -0.91 6.11 7.10
C ALA A 179 -0.18 5.40 8.25
N ASN A 180 1.08 5.04 8.04
CA ASN A 180 1.94 4.50 9.10
C ASN A 180 2.12 5.49 10.25
N GLU A 181 2.41 6.77 9.96
CA GLU A 181 2.56 7.79 11.01
C GLU A 181 1.28 7.93 11.85
N ILE A 182 0.09 7.94 11.24
CA ILE A 182 -1.20 8.02 11.92
C ILE A 182 -1.40 6.79 12.80
N ALA A 183 -1.17 5.59 12.27
CA ALA A 183 -1.32 4.36 13.05
C ALA A 183 -0.35 4.31 14.25
N ILE A 184 0.91 4.72 14.06
CA ILE A 184 1.89 4.80 15.15
C ILE A 184 1.43 5.80 16.21
N ARG A 185 1.04 7.02 15.81
CA ARG A 185 0.55 8.07 16.73
C ARG A 185 -0.74 7.69 17.43
N ALA A 186 -1.59 6.89 16.77
CA ALA A 186 -2.80 6.35 17.35
C ALA A 186 -2.51 5.32 18.45
N GLY A 187 -1.29 4.78 18.55
CA GLY A 187 -0.89 3.81 19.57
C GLY A 187 -0.65 2.40 19.05
N PHE A 188 -0.72 2.19 17.73
CA PHE A 188 -0.39 0.92 17.10
C PHE A 188 1.11 0.76 16.80
N GLY A 189 1.96 1.65 17.31
CA GLY A 189 3.40 1.65 17.03
C GLY A 189 4.10 0.31 17.36
N ASN A 190 3.75 -0.34 18.46
CA ASN A 190 4.33 -1.64 18.82
C ASN A 190 3.86 -2.75 17.86
N ALA A 191 2.59 -2.71 17.44
CA ALA A 191 2.04 -3.69 16.49
C ALA A 191 2.68 -3.53 15.12
N LEU A 192 2.82 -2.29 14.63
CA LEU A 192 3.54 -2.00 13.39
C LEU A 192 5.03 -2.36 13.49
N PHE A 193 5.66 -2.16 14.64
CA PHE A 193 7.06 -2.56 14.83
C PHE A 193 7.21 -4.08 14.77
N HIS A 194 6.27 -4.83 15.34
CA HIS A 194 6.20 -6.30 15.26
C HIS A 194 6.08 -6.77 13.81
N LEU A 195 5.05 -6.29 13.09
CA LEU A 195 4.84 -6.60 11.66
C LEU A 195 6.09 -6.29 10.81
N ASN A 196 6.68 -5.12 11.02
CA ASN A 196 7.87 -4.70 10.29
C ASN A 196 9.11 -5.53 10.68
N SER A 197 9.25 -5.94 11.94
CA SER A 197 10.35 -6.80 12.35
C SER A 197 10.31 -8.16 11.64
N ASP A 198 9.13 -8.74 11.46
CA ASP A 198 8.95 -9.99 10.73
C ASP A 198 9.28 -9.83 9.24
N ALA A 199 8.87 -8.71 8.62
CA ALA A 199 9.22 -8.39 7.24
C ALA A 199 10.74 -8.21 7.06
N PHE A 200 11.40 -7.56 8.01
CA PHE A 200 12.85 -7.33 7.98
C PHE A 200 13.63 -8.65 8.19
N GLU A 201 13.17 -9.50 9.10
CA GLU A 201 13.75 -10.83 9.29
C GLU A 201 13.57 -11.69 8.04
N THR A 202 12.41 -11.63 7.39
CA THR A 202 12.16 -12.31 6.12
C THR A 202 13.13 -11.82 5.03
N ALA A 203 13.36 -10.51 4.93
CA ALA A 203 14.35 -9.94 4.01
C ALA A 203 15.77 -10.43 4.33
N ARG A 204 16.14 -10.50 5.62
CA ARG A 204 17.42 -11.04 6.08
C ARG A 204 17.62 -12.51 5.72
N LEU A 205 16.57 -13.32 5.84
CA LEU A 205 16.61 -14.72 5.40
C LEU A 205 16.64 -14.83 3.88
N GLY A 206 15.92 -13.96 3.18
CA GLY A 206 15.86 -13.89 1.72
C GLY A 206 17.22 -13.61 1.09
N VAL A 207 18.00 -12.68 1.64
CA VAL A 207 19.31 -12.32 1.09
C VAL A 207 20.32 -13.47 1.15
N ARG A 208 20.14 -14.44 2.06
CA ARG A 208 20.99 -15.66 2.10
C ARG A 208 20.85 -16.52 0.84
N LYS A 209 19.75 -16.39 0.10
CA LYS A 209 19.54 -17.08 -1.20
C LYS A 209 20.18 -16.34 -2.37
N ARG A 210 20.70 -15.13 -2.15
CA ARG A 210 21.28 -14.28 -3.19
C ARG A 210 22.47 -14.93 -3.92
N PRO A 211 23.40 -15.66 -3.28
CA PRO A 211 24.46 -16.37 -4.00
C PRO A 211 23.94 -17.38 -5.04
N SER A 212 22.84 -18.09 -4.74
CA SER A 212 22.21 -19.00 -5.70
C SER A 212 21.59 -18.25 -6.88
N LEU A 213 21.01 -17.07 -6.64
CA LEU A 213 20.50 -16.21 -7.72
C LEU A 213 21.65 -15.73 -8.62
N VAL A 214 22.77 -15.29 -8.05
CA VAL A 214 23.97 -14.89 -8.81
C VAL A 214 24.46 -16.05 -9.67
N GLN A 215 24.63 -17.25 -9.10
CA GLN A 215 25.04 -18.44 -9.87
C GLN A 215 24.07 -18.78 -11.02
N SER A 216 22.76 -18.62 -10.79
CA SER A 216 21.75 -18.84 -11.83
C SER A 216 21.85 -17.82 -12.98
N LEU A 217 22.11 -16.55 -12.65
CA LEU A 217 22.33 -15.50 -13.64
C LEU A 217 23.65 -15.70 -14.40
N ASP A 218 24.74 -16.04 -13.71
CA ASP A 218 26.04 -16.34 -14.33
C ASP A 218 25.93 -17.50 -15.32
N LYS A 219 25.17 -18.54 -14.97
CA LYS A 219 24.88 -19.65 -15.88
C LYS A 219 24.11 -19.18 -17.12
N GLN A 220 23.12 -18.31 -16.98
CA GLN A 220 22.39 -17.76 -18.12
C GLN A 220 23.29 -16.92 -19.03
N VAL A 221 24.26 -16.20 -18.45
CA VAL A 221 25.28 -15.46 -19.21
C VAL A 221 26.21 -16.43 -19.95
N ALA A 222 26.71 -17.46 -19.28
CA ALA A 222 27.56 -18.48 -19.90
C ALA A 222 26.84 -19.25 -21.03
N ASP A 223 25.54 -19.51 -20.87
CA ASP A 223 24.68 -20.11 -21.88
C ASP A 223 24.35 -19.15 -23.06
N GLY A 224 24.79 -17.89 -23.02
CA GLY A 224 24.49 -16.87 -24.03
C GLY A 224 23.03 -16.40 -24.04
N LYS A 225 22.24 -16.71 -23.01
CA LYS A 225 20.82 -16.33 -22.90
C LYS A 225 20.63 -14.90 -22.39
N LEU A 226 21.66 -14.35 -21.74
CA LEU A 226 21.63 -13.03 -21.12
C LEU A 226 23.00 -12.35 -21.26
N GLY A 227 23.05 -11.04 -21.50
CA GLY A 227 24.30 -10.29 -21.41
C GLY A 227 24.76 -10.10 -19.96
N ALA A 228 26.07 -9.99 -19.71
CA ALA A 228 26.60 -9.75 -18.38
C ALA A 228 26.02 -8.47 -17.73
N ASP A 229 25.91 -7.39 -18.52
CA ASP A 229 25.32 -6.13 -18.07
C ASP A 229 23.82 -6.27 -17.74
N GLN A 230 23.10 -7.11 -18.49
CA GLN A 230 21.69 -7.38 -18.24
C GLN A 230 21.48 -8.21 -16.96
N ALA A 231 22.37 -9.16 -16.68
CA ALA A 231 22.39 -9.91 -15.44
C ALA A 231 22.65 -9.00 -14.23
N ALA A 232 23.65 -8.12 -14.33
CA ALA A 232 23.95 -7.13 -13.30
C ALA A 232 22.78 -6.17 -13.07
N ALA A 233 22.11 -5.73 -14.14
CA ALA A 233 20.93 -4.88 -14.05
C ALA A 233 19.77 -5.57 -13.32
N LEU A 234 19.43 -6.81 -13.68
CA LEU A 234 18.38 -7.57 -13.02
C LEU A 234 18.65 -7.76 -11.54
N LEU A 235 19.90 -8.05 -11.19
CA LEU A 235 20.32 -8.25 -9.83
C LEU A 235 20.18 -6.96 -8.99
N LEU A 236 20.65 -5.82 -9.52
CA LEU A 236 20.49 -4.53 -8.85
C LEU A 236 19.01 -4.16 -8.71
N VAL A 237 18.21 -4.29 -9.78
CA VAL A 237 16.78 -3.96 -9.74
C VAL A 237 16.04 -4.84 -8.73
N GLY A 238 16.39 -6.12 -8.63
CA GLY A 238 15.87 -7.02 -7.60
C GLY A 238 16.23 -6.57 -6.19
N ASP A 239 17.49 -6.20 -5.94
CA ASP A 239 17.93 -5.68 -4.64
C ASP A 239 17.19 -4.37 -4.28
N LEU A 240 16.98 -3.47 -5.24
CA LEU A 240 16.23 -2.23 -5.04
C LEU A 240 14.76 -2.51 -4.71
N GLN A 241 14.10 -3.39 -5.48
CA GLN A 241 12.70 -3.75 -5.27
C GLN A 241 12.48 -4.38 -3.89
N ALA A 242 13.38 -5.26 -3.45
CA ALA A 242 13.22 -6.00 -2.21
C ALA A 242 13.41 -5.14 -0.94
N HIS A 243 14.12 -4.00 -1.04
CA HIS A 243 14.62 -3.32 0.15
C HIS A 243 14.31 -1.83 0.26
N LEU A 244 14.01 -1.12 -0.84
CA LEU A 244 13.72 0.32 -0.75
C LEU A 244 12.39 0.64 -0.04
N GLY A 245 11.42 -0.29 -0.06
CA GLY A 245 10.14 -0.12 0.63
C GLY A 245 10.30 0.12 2.14
N PHE A 246 11.32 -0.47 2.78
CA PHE A 246 11.59 -0.29 4.20
C PHE A 246 11.91 1.16 4.61
N ALA A 247 12.25 2.03 3.67
CA ALA A 247 12.44 3.44 3.94
C ALA A 247 11.11 4.11 4.36
N LEU A 248 9.97 3.65 3.83
CA LEU A 248 8.63 4.13 4.20
C LEU A 248 8.33 3.82 5.68
N GLU A 249 8.58 2.57 6.08
CA GLU A 249 8.35 2.06 7.43
C GLU A 249 9.19 2.81 8.48
N THR A 250 10.50 2.88 8.26
CA THR A 250 11.43 3.52 9.19
C THR A 250 11.23 5.03 9.29
N ALA A 251 10.92 5.70 8.16
CA ALA A 251 10.61 7.11 8.18
C ALA A 251 9.37 7.42 9.01
N ALA A 252 8.32 6.59 8.96
CA ALA A 252 7.11 6.79 9.74
C ALA A 252 7.38 6.76 11.26
N PHE A 253 8.20 5.83 11.75
CA PHE A 253 8.62 5.80 13.16
C PHE A 253 9.41 7.05 13.56
N LEU A 254 10.33 7.51 12.72
CA LEU A 254 11.09 8.73 12.98
C LEU A 254 10.17 9.95 13.06
N ARG A 255 9.19 10.06 12.17
CA ARG A 255 8.21 11.16 12.16
C ARG A 255 7.30 11.13 13.37
N ALA A 256 6.86 9.95 13.79
CA ALA A 256 6.01 9.76 14.95
C ALA A 256 6.75 9.91 16.30
N GLY A 257 8.04 10.24 16.30
CA GLY A 257 8.83 10.43 17.52
C GLY A 257 9.24 9.13 18.21
N GLN A 258 9.33 8.02 17.47
CA GLN A 258 9.75 6.71 17.96
C GLN A 258 11.11 6.27 17.36
N PRO A 259 12.21 7.01 17.60
CA PRO A 259 13.50 6.73 16.98
C PRO A 259 14.12 5.40 17.41
N ARG A 260 13.73 4.86 18.57
CA ARG A 260 14.20 3.54 19.04
C ARG A 260 13.72 2.43 18.11
N HIS A 261 12.43 2.37 17.79
CA HIS A 261 11.89 1.39 16.84
C HIS A 261 12.54 1.50 15.46
N ALA A 262 12.71 2.73 14.95
CA ALA A 262 13.42 2.94 13.69
C ALA A 262 14.86 2.41 13.73
N LYS A 263 15.59 2.67 14.82
CA LYS A 263 16.97 2.20 15.01
C LYS A 263 17.05 0.68 15.10
N ASP A 264 16.11 0.05 15.82
CA ASP A 264 16.10 -1.41 15.99
C ASP A 264 15.81 -2.11 14.65
N LEU A 265 14.86 -1.58 13.86
CA LEU A 265 14.60 -2.04 12.49
C LEU A 265 15.85 -1.87 11.58
N GLU A 266 16.48 -0.70 11.59
CA GLU A 266 17.70 -0.45 10.82
C GLU A 266 18.87 -1.33 11.27
N GLY A 267 18.96 -1.66 12.56
CA GLY A 267 19.92 -2.62 13.10
C GLY A 267 19.82 -3.97 12.42
N ALA A 268 18.60 -4.51 12.28
CA ALA A 268 18.37 -5.78 11.59
C ALA A 268 18.85 -5.78 10.12
N LEU A 269 18.67 -4.66 9.40
CA LEU A 269 19.16 -4.53 8.02
C LEU A 269 20.70 -4.40 7.96
N ASN A 270 21.30 -3.65 8.90
CA ASN A 270 22.76 -3.50 8.99
C ASN A 270 23.45 -4.84 9.29
N ASP A 271 22.89 -5.62 10.21
CA ASP A 271 23.52 -6.84 10.70
C ASP A 271 23.45 -8.00 9.71
N GLY A 272 22.49 -8.01 8.79
CA GLY A 272 22.26 -9.18 7.94
C GLY A 272 21.78 -8.95 6.52
N VAL A 273 21.58 -7.70 6.08
CA VAL A 273 21.12 -7.40 4.70
C VAL A 273 22.17 -6.62 3.93
N TRP A 274 22.57 -5.45 4.41
CA TRP A 274 23.38 -4.50 3.63
C TRP A 274 24.73 -5.02 3.18
N GLY A 275 25.38 -5.87 3.98
CA GLY A 275 26.65 -6.49 3.61
C GLY A 275 26.58 -7.43 2.40
N HIS A 276 25.38 -7.84 1.98
CA HIS A 276 25.16 -8.76 0.87
C HIS A 276 24.67 -8.08 -0.41
N LEU A 277 24.35 -6.79 -0.37
CA LEU A 277 23.80 -6.03 -1.51
C LEU A 277 24.84 -5.11 -2.12
N ASP A 278 24.49 -4.51 -3.26
CA ASP A 278 25.27 -3.38 -3.79
C ASP A 278 25.25 -2.21 -2.78
N PRO A 279 26.41 -1.61 -2.43
CA PRO A 279 26.48 -0.49 -1.49
C PRO A 279 25.61 0.72 -1.86
N ALA A 280 25.26 0.88 -3.15
CA ALA A 280 24.35 1.93 -3.59
C ALA A 280 22.93 1.77 -3.03
N VAL A 281 22.47 0.54 -2.77
CA VAL A 281 21.12 0.26 -2.24
C VAL A 281 20.96 0.88 -0.85
N LYS A 282 21.92 0.65 0.06
CA LYS A 282 21.91 1.25 1.41
C LYS A 282 21.91 2.78 1.34
N ARG A 283 22.78 3.37 0.51
CA ARG A 283 22.84 4.84 0.35
C ARG A 283 21.52 5.42 -0.16
N LEU A 284 20.87 4.73 -1.09
CA LEU A 284 19.58 5.16 -1.62
C LEU A 284 18.46 5.04 -0.58
N TYR A 285 18.41 3.91 0.13
CA TYR A 285 17.51 3.71 1.26
C TYR A 285 17.62 4.86 2.29
N GLU A 286 18.84 5.22 2.71
CA GLU A 286 19.08 6.31 3.66
C GLU A 286 18.62 7.66 3.12
N LYS A 287 18.90 7.96 1.84
CA LYS A 287 18.43 9.19 1.18
C LYS A 287 16.90 9.26 1.15
N LEU A 288 16.23 8.17 0.77
CA LEU A 288 14.77 8.11 0.71
C LEU A 288 14.15 8.23 2.10
N ARG A 289 14.64 7.49 3.09
CA ARG A 289 14.19 7.59 4.49
C ARG A 289 14.26 9.02 5.00
N ASP A 290 15.40 9.69 4.81
CA ASP A 290 15.60 11.07 5.26
C ASP A 290 14.72 12.06 4.49
N HIS A 291 14.44 11.78 3.22
CA HIS A 291 13.52 12.55 2.39
C HIS A 291 12.08 12.44 2.87
N TYR A 292 11.61 11.23 3.15
CA TYR A 292 10.29 10.96 3.69
C TYR A 292 10.11 11.54 5.09
N ARG A 293 11.15 11.48 5.93
CA ARG A 293 11.12 12.10 7.27
C ARG A 293 10.78 13.60 7.21
N ARG A 294 11.21 14.31 6.16
CA ARG A 294 10.98 15.75 5.96
C ARG A 294 9.68 16.07 5.22
N LEU A 295 8.90 15.07 4.82
CA LEU A 295 7.66 15.26 4.09
C LEU A 295 6.67 16.12 4.91
N LYS A 296 6.03 17.10 4.28
CA LYS A 296 5.01 17.94 4.92
C LYS A 296 3.63 17.47 4.46
N VAL A 297 2.62 17.68 5.29
CA VAL A 297 1.21 17.31 4.98
C VAL A 297 0.52 18.32 4.05
N ASN A 298 1.06 19.53 3.91
CA ASN A 298 0.45 20.66 3.22
C ASN A 298 1.29 21.19 2.05
N LEU A 299 1.92 20.30 1.29
CA LEU A 299 2.61 20.68 0.06
C LEU A 299 1.60 21.02 -1.04
N THR A 300 1.84 22.12 -1.74
CA THR A 300 1.10 22.45 -2.96
C THR A 300 1.36 21.43 -4.07
N PRO A 301 0.56 21.39 -5.15
CA PRO A 301 0.83 20.52 -6.29
C PRO A 301 2.21 20.73 -6.94
N ALA A 302 2.73 21.96 -6.94
CA ALA A 302 4.06 22.25 -7.47
C ALA A 302 5.16 21.72 -6.55
N GLU A 303 5.03 21.93 -5.24
CA GLU A 303 5.98 21.42 -4.25
C GLU A 303 5.97 19.89 -4.17
N THR A 304 4.79 19.27 -4.25
CA THR A 304 4.65 17.81 -4.28
C THR A 304 5.35 17.21 -5.51
N LYS A 305 5.16 17.83 -6.70
CA LYS A 305 5.88 17.44 -7.91
C LYS A 305 7.39 17.58 -7.73
N ALA A 306 7.86 18.71 -7.17
CA ALA A 306 9.28 18.93 -6.94
C ALA A 306 9.87 17.91 -5.96
N TRP A 307 9.13 17.61 -4.88
CA TRP A 307 9.49 16.60 -3.89
C TRP A 307 9.59 15.20 -4.50
N ALA A 308 8.61 14.80 -5.30
CA ALA A 308 8.61 13.51 -6.00
C ALA A 308 9.74 13.43 -7.04
N SER A 309 9.97 14.52 -7.79
CA SER A 309 11.06 14.59 -8.77
C SER A 309 12.43 14.45 -8.11
N GLN A 310 12.60 14.97 -6.89
CA GLN A 310 13.83 14.80 -6.11
C GLN A 310 14.02 13.33 -5.67
N ALA A 311 12.97 12.66 -5.20
CA ALA A 311 13.02 11.25 -4.82
C ALA A 311 13.42 10.37 -6.03
N VAL A 312 12.80 10.64 -7.18
CA VAL A 312 13.11 9.99 -8.46
C VAL A 312 14.56 10.24 -8.90
N ALA A 313 15.07 11.45 -8.71
CA ALA A 313 16.46 11.77 -9.03
C ALA A 313 17.44 10.91 -8.24
N PHE A 314 17.15 10.59 -6.97
CA PHE A 314 17.99 9.68 -6.19
C PHE A 314 18.08 8.28 -6.81
N LEU A 315 16.95 7.74 -7.29
CA LEU A 315 16.92 6.45 -8.00
C LEU A 315 17.68 6.54 -9.33
N GLY A 316 17.43 7.59 -10.11
CA GLY A 316 18.10 7.83 -11.39
C GLY A 316 19.62 7.97 -11.27
N ASP A 317 20.11 8.62 -10.20
CA ASP A 317 21.53 8.76 -9.94
C ASP A 317 22.20 7.41 -9.65
N VAL A 318 21.57 6.55 -8.85
CA VAL A 318 22.09 5.19 -8.58
C VAL A 318 22.13 4.34 -9.83
N LEU A 319 21.09 4.39 -10.67
CA LEU A 319 21.07 3.65 -11.93
C LEU A 319 22.12 4.18 -12.91
N ARG A 320 22.35 5.50 -12.96
CA ARG A 320 23.39 6.12 -13.78
C ARG A 320 24.80 5.73 -13.31
N GLU A 321 25.06 5.69 -12.01
CA GLU A 321 26.33 5.20 -11.42
C GLU A 321 26.65 3.76 -11.87
N LYS A 322 25.63 2.99 -12.26
CA LYS A 322 25.73 1.59 -12.70
C LYS A 322 25.62 1.41 -14.21
N ASN A 323 25.73 2.50 -14.98
CA ASN A 323 25.59 2.49 -16.44
C ASN A 323 24.22 1.96 -16.93
N LEU A 324 23.16 2.17 -16.15
CA LEU A 324 21.78 1.80 -16.49
C LEU A 324 20.94 3.08 -16.66
N PRO A 325 21.16 3.87 -17.72
CA PRO A 325 20.47 5.16 -17.88
C PRO A 325 18.97 4.93 -18.13
N VAL A 326 18.16 5.18 -17.10
CA VAL A 326 16.70 5.26 -17.19
C VAL A 326 16.27 6.69 -16.95
N ARG A 327 15.39 7.20 -17.82
CA ARG A 327 14.78 8.51 -17.62
C ARG A 327 13.42 8.34 -17.00
N PHE A 328 13.27 8.92 -15.83
CA PHE A 328 12.01 9.01 -15.11
C PHE A 328 11.52 10.44 -15.16
N ASN A 329 10.24 10.63 -15.48
CA ASN A 329 9.60 11.93 -15.51
C ASN A 329 8.34 11.89 -14.66
N VAL A 330 8.25 12.79 -13.68
CA VAL A 330 7.02 13.01 -12.93
C VAL A 330 6.18 14.02 -13.72
N VAL A 331 5.01 13.59 -14.19
CA VAL A 331 4.09 14.44 -14.95
C VAL A 331 2.72 14.47 -14.29
N ARG A 332 1.88 15.45 -14.65
CA ARG A 332 0.48 15.47 -14.18
C ARG A 332 -0.37 14.53 -15.01
N THR A 333 -1.37 13.92 -14.38
CA THR A 333 -2.42 13.19 -15.07
C THR A 333 -3.13 14.12 -16.05
N ARG A 334 -3.25 13.71 -17.32
CA ARG A 334 -4.00 14.47 -18.34
C ARG A 334 -5.52 14.41 -18.11
N ALA A 335 -5.98 13.46 -17.31
CA ALA A 335 -7.36 13.36 -16.90
C ALA A 335 -7.59 14.30 -15.71
N GLY A 336 -8.14 15.49 -15.98
CA GLY A 336 -8.68 16.34 -14.92
C GLY A 336 -9.69 15.57 -14.05
N PRO A 337 -10.01 16.03 -12.83
CA PRO A 337 -10.87 15.32 -11.90
C PRO A 337 -12.21 15.01 -12.59
N LYS A 338 -12.48 13.73 -12.87
CA LYS A 338 -13.82 13.29 -13.26
C LYS A 338 -14.70 13.54 -12.05
N ARG A 339 -15.39 14.68 -12.02
CA ARG A 339 -16.45 14.94 -11.05
C ARG A 339 -17.36 13.71 -10.99
N SER A 340 -17.37 13.07 -9.83
CA SER A 340 -18.38 12.09 -9.45
C SER A 340 -19.74 12.67 -9.84
N ARG A 341 -20.43 12.01 -10.78
CA ARG A 341 -21.83 12.31 -11.05
C ARG A 341 -22.57 11.92 -9.77
N ARG A 342 -22.94 12.91 -8.95
CA ARG A 342 -23.90 12.71 -7.86
C ARG A 342 -25.06 11.87 -8.40
N PRO A 343 -25.41 10.74 -7.76
CA PRO A 343 -26.61 10.02 -8.13
C PRO A 343 -27.79 10.99 -7.98
N LYS A 344 -28.63 11.06 -9.02
CA LYS A 344 -29.91 11.77 -8.95
C LYS A 344 -30.67 11.17 -7.77
N SER A 345 -30.96 11.97 -6.76
CA SER A 345 -31.95 11.64 -5.74
C SER A 345 -33.25 11.29 -6.47
N GLU A 346 -33.67 10.04 -6.38
CA GLU A 346 -35.01 9.63 -6.79
C GLU A 346 -36.04 10.35 -5.89
N PRO A 347 -37.18 10.79 -6.46
CA PRO A 347 -38.20 11.48 -5.70
C PRO A 347 -38.87 10.51 -4.72
N ALA A 348 -39.02 10.95 -3.48
CA ALA A 348 -39.78 10.26 -2.45
C ALA A 348 -41.18 9.93 -2.98
N THR A 349 -41.47 8.63 -3.09
CA THR A 349 -42.82 8.11 -3.25
C THR A 349 -43.62 8.46 -2.01
N GLY A 350 -44.54 9.40 -2.14
CA GLY A 350 -45.57 9.68 -1.14
C GLY A 350 -46.44 8.44 -0.93
N CYS A 351 -46.27 7.80 0.22
CA CYS A 351 -47.28 6.92 0.80
C CYS A 351 -48.28 7.80 1.54
N ASP A 352 -49.35 8.21 0.85
CA ASP A 352 -50.57 8.66 1.52
C ASP A 352 -51.52 7.46 1.61
N SER A 353 -51.59 6.86 2.80
CA SER A 353 -52.77 6.12 3.24
C SER A 353 -52.78 6.01 4.76
N VAL A 354 -53.46 6.94 5.44
CA VAL A 354 -54.14 6.63 6.70
C VAL A 354 -55.47 7.39 6.73
N LEU A 355 -56.52 6.58 6.90
CA LEU A 355 -57.90 6.92 7.16
C LEU A 355 -58.05 7.77 8.44
N ASP A 356 -59.01 8.67 8.48
CA ASP A 356 -59.85 8.79 9.68
C ASP A 356 -61.28 9.27 9.35
N PRO A 357 -62.32 8.75 10.01
CA PRO A 357 -63.72 9.06 9.75
C PRO A 357 -64.32 10.03 10.78
N LYS A 358 -65.47 10.61 10.39
CA LYS A 358 -66.52 11.29 11.20
C LYS A 358 -66.33 12.78 11.53
N GLY A 359 -67.34 13.57 11.15
CA GLY A 359 -67.79 14.72 11.96
C GLY A 359 -68.50 15.86 11.22
N GLY A 360 -69.84 15.79 11.09
CA GLY A 360 -70.73 16.97 11.23
C GLY A 360 -71.30 17.70 9.99
N SER A 361 -72.60 17.45 9.75
CA SER A 361 -73.74 18.32 9.34
C SER A 361 -73.55 19.85 9.15
N PRO A 362 -74.44 20.59 8.43
CA PRO A 362 -75.92 20.46 8.38
C PRO A 362 -76.48 19.58 7.26
#